data_AF-A0A9E3MJ10-F1
#
_entry.id   AF-A0A9E3MJ10-F1
#
_cell.length_a   1.000
_cell.length_b   1.000
_cell.length_c   1.000
_cell.angle_alpha   90.00
_cell.angle_beta   90.00
_cell.angle_gamma   90.00
#
_symmetry.space_group_name_H-M   'P 1'
#
loop_
_entity.id
_entity.type
_entity.pdbx_description
1 polymer ?
#
loop_
_entity_poly.entity_id
_entity_poly.type
_entity_poly.pdbx_seq_one_letter_code
_entity_poly.pdbx_strand_id
1 'polypeptide(L)'
;MSLRMRLLLPLLLLFVPVLRAGEPVVPAAVGDGTTLNTVVLQKAIDTCSAQGGGRVRLPAGRYLTGTLQLKDNVILHLDEQAVLLGSTRAADYRNLDPFTAGDGVKDLGYALIVAVDAQHVGIEGPGTIDGQGKAVKAAQNPYTVRPFLIRWVRCSDITVRETHLTGPGAWTMHFFQCRNVAVDGVTIRSLGLVNNDGIDIDSCETVRITGCDIDSGDDALCLKATSPRPCHDIVATGCRLKTVCNAIKLGTESLGDFENIRISDCQIRDTGMAGIALYSVDGAHLQNVTMDGITMDGVSVPISVRLGARLKTFRPGDQPRPPGALRDITLRHIHATGARLIGLLINGIPGHPVESLALDDIQIELVGGGKAADTAVQLPEKISAYPEMSMFGRNMPAYALYFRHVDGISLRNVHTNVTLPDTRPAGVFIDVVNMTPADFSGASVVGKMAP
;
A
#
# COMPACT_ATOMS: atom_id res chain seq x y z
N MET A 1 6.44 -12.26 76.17
CA MET A 1 6.57 -12.56 74.72
C MET A 1 5.37 -13.41 74.30
N SER A 2 4.35 -12.82 73.67
CA SER A 2 3.18 -13.54 73.16
C SER A 2 3.37 -13.87 71.68
N LEU A 3 3.31 -15.16 71.33
CA LEU A 3 3.44 -15.67 69.97
C LEU A 3 2.07 -15.57 69.26
N ARG A 4 1.97 -14.75 68.20
CA ARG A 4 0.80 -14.73 67.31
C ARG A 4 1.05 -15.67 66.13
N MET A 5 0.31 -16.77 66.08
CA MET A 5 0.26 -17.71 64.96
C MET A 5 -0.72 -17.17 63.90
N ARG A 6 -0.23 -16.84 62.69
CA ARG A 6 -1.06 -16.49 61.54
C ARG A 6 -1.25 -17.75 60.68
N LEU A 7 -2.48 -18.22 60.58
CA LEU A 7 -2.90 -19.24 59.62
C LEU A 7 -2.90 -18.63 58.21
N LEU A 8 -2.10 -19.18 57.29
CA LEU A 8 -2.26 -18.94 55.85
C LEU A 8 -3.18 -20.02 55.29
N LEU A 9 -4.34 -19.60 54.76
CA LEU A 9 -5.25 -20.43 53.99
C LEU A 9 -4.83 -20.35 52.50
N PRO A 10 -4.59 -21.46 51.79
CA PRO A 10 -4.26 -21.40 50.38
C PRO A 10 -5.55 -21.13 49.58
N LEU A 11 -5.56 -20.03 48.84
CA LEU A 11 -6.63 -19.70 47.89
C LEU A 11 -6.49 -20.63 46.67
N LEU A 12 -7.31 -21.67 46.60
CA LEU A 12 -7.37 -22.58 45.46
C LEU A 12 -8.04 -21.84 44.29
N LEU A 13 -7.24 -21.31 43.37
CA LEU A 13 -7.70 -20.78 42.09
C LEU A 13 -8.22 -21.93 41.23
N LEU A 14 -9.54 -22.15 41.24
CA LEU A 14 -10.22 -23.01 40.29
C LEU A 14 -10.06 -22.40 38.89
N PHE A 15 -9.17 -22.99 38.09
CA PHE A 15 -9.13 -22.79 36.65
C PHE A 15 -10.43 -23.37 36.08
N VAL A 16 -11.44 -22.52 35.87
CA VAL A 16 -12.58 -22.88 35.04
C VAL A 16 -12.09 -22.77 33.59
N PRO A 17 -12.01 -23.87 32.83
CA PRO A 17 -11.77 -23.75 31.41
C PRO A 17 -12.95 -22.98 30.83
N VAL A 18 -12.70 -21.78 30.29
CA VAL A 18 -13.64 -21.15 29.39
C VAL A 18 -13.73 -22.09 28.20
N LEU A 19 -14.78 -22.91 28.18
CA LEU A 19 -15.20 -23.62 26.98
C LEU A 19 -15.33 -22.54 25.90
N ARG A 20 -14.42 -22.55 24.92
CA ARG A 20 -14.65 -21.86 23.65
C ARG A 20 -15.97 -22.39 23.13
N ALA A 21 -17.02 -21.56 23.18
CA ALA A 21 -18.26 -21.86 22.49
C ALA A 21 -17.90 -22.22 21.05
N GLY A 22 -18.45 -23.32 20.53
CA GLY A 22 -18.20 -23.75 19.15
C GLY A 22 -18.48 -22.60 18.18
N GLU A 23 -17.67 -22.47 17.15
CA GLU A 23 -17.77 -21.41 16.15
C GLU A 23 -19.14 -21.51 15.46
N PRO A 24 -20.07 -20.55 15.66
CA PRO A 24 -21.38 -20.64 15.05
C PRO A 24 -21.26 -20.55 13.53
N VAL A 25 -21.56 -21.66 12.84
CA VAL A 25 -21.77 -21.72 11.39
C VAL A 25 -23.02 -20.90 11.07
N VAL A 26 -23.04 -20.14 9.97
CA VAL A 26 -24.23 -19.39 9.54
C VAL A 26 -25.27 -20.36 8.94
N PRO A 27 -26.29 -20.84 9.68
CA PRO A 27 -27.05 -22.04 9.30
C PRO A 27 -28.02 -21.79 8.14
N ALA A 28 -28.35 -20.53 7.87
CA ALA A 28 -29.36 -20.13 6.91
C ALA A 28 -28.78 -19.43 5.67
N ALA A 29 -27.45 -19.32 5.56
CA ALA A 29 -26.82 -18.83 4.34
C ALA A 29 -26.79 -19.94 3.29
N VAL A 30 -27.27 -19.65 2.08
CA VAL A 30 -27.34 -20.61 0.96
C VAL A 30 -26.14 -20.39 0.05
N GLY A 31 -25.27 -21.39 -0.04
CA GLY A 31 -24.01 -21.37 -0.79
C GLY A 31 -24.12 -21.70 -2.28
N ASP A 32 -25.21 -21.30 -2.96
CA ASP A 32 -25.51 -21.65 -4.36
C ASP A 32 -24.97 -20.63 -5.40
N GLY A 33 -24.41 -19.52 -4.95
CA GLY A 33 -23.89 -18.41 -5.77
C GLY A 33 -24.96 -17.51 -6.39
N THR A 34 -26.24 -17.70 -6.07
CA THR A 34 -27.37 -16.95 -6.66
C THR A 34 -28.32 -16.36 -5.61
N THR A 35 -28.52 -17.04 -4.49
CA THR A 35 -29.31 -16.55 -3.36
C THR A 35 -28.60 -15.40 -2.67
N LEU A 36 -29.24 -14.24 -2.56
CA LEU A 36 -28.68 -13.07 -1.88
C LEU A 36 -28.73 -13.26 -0.36
N ASN A 37 -27.56 -13.44 0.25
CA ASN A 37 -27.39 -13.78 1.66
C ASN A 37 -27.13 -12.56 2.57
N THR A 38 -27.19 -11.33 2.05
CA THR A 38 -26.80 -10.11 2.80
C THR A 38 -27.47 -10.01 4.17
N VAL A 39 -28.79 -10.22 4.24
CA VAL A 39 -29.56 -10.10 5.49
C VAL A 39 -29.17 -11.17 6.50
N VAL A 40 -29.03 -12.42 6.05
CA VAL A 40 -28.73 -13.54 6.96
C VAL A 40 -27.30 -13.50 7.47
N LEU A 41 -26.34 -13.12 6.61
CA LEU A 41 -24.93 -12.93 6.98
C LEU A 41 -24.76 -11.76 7.93
N GLN A 42 -25.40 -10.62 7.64
CA GLN A 42 -25.34 -9.45 8.52
C GLN A 42 -25.94 -9.78 9.90
N LYS A 43 -27.08 -10.48 9.95
CA LYS A 43 -27.68 -10.91 11.22
C LYS A 43 -26.74 -11.81 12.04
N ALA A 44 -25.99 -12.70 11.38
CA ALA A 44 -25.01 -13.55 12.05
C ALA A 44 -23.85 -12.72 12.65
N ILE A 45 -23.34 -11.74 11.90
CA ILE A 45 -22.32 -10.80 12.38
C ILE A 45 -22.84 -10.00 13.58
N ASP A 46 -24.03 -9.42 13.47
CA ASP A 46 -24.64 -8.59 14.51
C ASP A 46 -24.88 -9.42 15.79
N THR A 47 -25.37 -10.65 15.64
CA THR A 47 -25.62 -11.57 16.76
C THR A 47 -24.31 -11.98 17.43
N CYS A 48 -23.27 -12.31 16.64
CA CYS A 48 -21.95 -12.68 17.16
C CYS A 48 -21.36 -11.56 18.01
N SER A 49 -21.39 -10.32 17.50
CA SER A 49 -20.92 -9.15 18.25
C SER A 49 -21.71 -8.92 19.53
N ALA A 50 -23.05 -8.98 19.46
CA ALA A 50 -23.94 -8.79 20.62
C ALA A 50 -23.75 -9.86 21.71
N GLN A 51 -23.23 -11.04 21.37
CA GLN A 51 -22.94 -12.13 22.30
C GLN A 51 -21.51 -12.10 22.87
N GLY A 52 -20.76 -11.02 22.61
CA GLY A 52 -19.39 -10.84 23.10
C GLY A 52 -18.29 -11.20 22.10
N GLY A 53 -18.67 -11.49 20.86
CA GLY A 53 -17.73 -11.76 19.77
C GLY A 53 -17.44 -13.24 19.53
N GLY A 54 -16.62 -13.49 18.51
CA GLY A 54 -16.29 -14.83 18.04
C GLY A 54 -16.08 -14.88 16.54
N ARG A 55 -16.09 -16.12 16.01
CA ARG A 55 -15.97 -16.38 14.58
C ARG A 55 -17.34 -16.60 13.95
N VAL A 56 -17.63 -15.86 12.89
CA VAL A 56 -18.72 -16.16 11.96
C VAL A 56 -18.14 -16.99 10.84
N ARG A 57 -18.45 -18.28 10.81
CA ARG A 57 -17.82 -19.24 9.89
C ARG A 57 -18.67 -19.48 8.64
N LEU A 58 -18.04 -19.35 7.47
CA LEU A 58 -18.57 -19.72 6.17
C LEU A 58 -17.93 -21.03 5.69
N PRO A 59 -18.69 -22.14 5.65
CA PRO A 59 -18.19 -23.39 5.10
C PRO A 59 -18.08 -23.33 3.57
N ALA A 60 -17.61 -24.42 2.95
CA ALA A 60 -17.56 -24.54 1.50
C ALA A 60 -18.91 -24.21 0.84
N GLY A 61 -18.88 -23.35 -0.19
CA GLY A 61 -20.09 -22.82 -0.83
C GLY A 61 -19.84 -21.43 -1.43
N ARG A 62 -20.75 -20.97 -2.28
CA ARG A 62 -20.69 -19.64 -2.91
C ARG A 62 -21.80 -18.75 -2.36
N TYR A 63 -21.47 -17.73 -1.59
CA TYR A 63 -22.44 -16.90 -0.87
C TYR A 63 -22.55 -15.52 -1.52
N LEU A 64 -23.56 -15.30 -2.35
CA LEU A 64 -23.82 -14.00 -2.96
C LEU A 64 -24.24 -12.99 -1.87
N THR A 65 -23.63 -11.81 -1.82
CA THR A 65 -23.95 -10.78 -0.83
C THR A 65 -23.73 -9.36 -1.35
N GLY A 66 -24.49 -8.41 -0.81
CA GLY A 66 -24.16 -6.99 -0.83
C GLY A 66 -23.21 -6.62 0.31
N THR A 67 -23.15 -5.33 0.67
CA THR A 67 -22.26 -4.84 1.74
C THR A 67 -22.54 -5.48 3.09
N LEU A 68 -21.54 -6.19 3.63
CA LEU A 68 -21.50 -6.65 5.01
C LEU A 68 -20.70 -5.67 5.87
N GLN A 69 -21.26 -5.25 7.01
CA GLN A 69 -20.57 -4.45 8.00
C GLN A 69 -20.10 -5.33 9.15
N LEU A 70 -18.79 -5.55 9.28
CA LEU A 70 -18.20 -6.19 10.46
C LEU A 70 -18.31 -5.28 11.69
N LYS A 71 -18.35 -5.90 12.87
CA LYS A 71 -18.60 -5.27 14.17
C LYS A 71 -17.53 -5.71 15.19
N ASP A 72 -17.56 -5.10 16.37
CA ASP A 72 -16.62 -5.40 17.44
C ASP A 72 -16.53 -6.89 17.75
N ASN A 73 -15.31 -7.35 17.98
CA ASN A 73 -14.99 -8.71 18.40
C ASN A 73 -15.40 -9.81 17.40
N VAL A 74 -15.66 -9.47 16.13
CA VAL A 74 -16.06 -10.43 15.10
C VAL A 74 -14.91 -10.72 14.14
N ILE A 75 -14.60 -12.00 13.99
CA ILE A 75 -13.76 -12.52 12.91
C ILE A 75 -14.66 -13.23 11.90
N LEU A 76 -14.61 -12.83 10.63
CA LEU A 76 -15.24 -13.58 9.55
C LEU A 76 -14.27 -14.68 9.08
N HIS A 77 -14.62 -15.95 9.26
CA HIS A 77 -13.79 -17.08 8.88
C HIS A 77 -14.32 -17.75 7.61
N LEU A 78 -13.53 -17.81 6.55
CA LEU A 78 -13.89 -18.50 5.31
C LEU A 78 -13.10 -19.81 5.22
N ASP A 79 -13.82 -20.93 5.26
CA ASP A 79 -13.22 -22.25 5.09
C ASP A 79 -12.67 -22.43 3.66
N GLU A 80 -11.88 -23.49 3.49
CA GLU A 80 -11.46 -23.92 2.16
C GLU A 80 -12.68 -24.10 1.25
N GLN A 81 -12.58 -23.63 0.01
CA GLN A 81 -13.65 -23.65 -0.99
C GLN A 81 -14.87 -22.77 -0.67
N ALA A 82 -14.87 -22.01 0.44
CA ALA A 82 -15.83 -20.95 0.66
C ALA A 82 -15.54 -19.76 -0.27
N VAL A 83 -16.56 -19.22 -0.91
CA VAL A 83 -16.47 -18.03 -1.74
C VAL A 83 -17.52 -17.02 -1.27
N LEU A 84 -17.09 -15.91 -0.69
CA LEU A 84 -17.97 -14.76 -0.49
C LEU A 84 -18.01 -13.96 -1.79
N LEU A 85 -19.17 -13.93 -2.44
CA LEU A 85 -19.35 -13.42 -3.79
C LEU A 85 -20.10 -12.08 -3.77
N GLY A 86 -19.49 -11.00 -4.23
CA GLY A 86 -20.10 -9.68 -4.28
C GLY A 86 -21.24 -9.60 -5.31
N SER A 87 -22.38 -9.01 -4.94
CA SER A 87 -23.49 -8.78 -5.85
C SER A 87 -23.09 -7.93 -7.06
N THR A 88 -23.63 -8.22 -8.24
CA THR A 88 -23.37 -7.40 -9.44
C THR A 88 -24.23 -6.14 -9.50
N ARG A 89 -25.17 -5.95 -8.55
CA ARG A 89 -26.08 -4.80 -8.53
C ARG A 89 -25.55 -3.67 -7.66
N ALA A 90 -25.43 -2.47 -8.23
CA ALA A 90 -24.98 -1.28 -7.51
C ALA A 90 -25.80 -0.98 -6.23
N ALA A 91 -27.11 -1.24 -6.26
CA ALA A 91 -28.02 -1.00 -5.15
C ALA A 91 -27.76 -1.89 -3.90
N ASP A 92 -26.97 -2.96 -4.03
CA ASP A 92 -26.63 -3.83 -2.91
C ASP A 92 -25.43 -3.30 -2.10
N TYR A 93 -24.81 -2.21 -2.54
CA TYR A 93 -23.65 -1.61 -1.90
C TYR A 93 -23.99 -0.34 -1.12
N ARG A 94 -23.41 -0.23 0.07
CA ARG A 94 -23.53 0.95 0.95
C ARG A 94 -22.19 1.68 1.02
N ASN A 95 -22.25 3.02 1.06
CA ASN A 95 -21.10 3.87 1.34
C ASN A 95 -21.22 4.42 2.76
N LEU A 96 -20.44 3.88 3.70
CA LEU A 96 -20.55 4.22 5.13
C LEU A 96 -19.59 5.33 5.57
N ASP A 97 -18.55 5.65 4.78
CA ASP A 97 -17.56 6.70 5.06
C ASP A 97 -17.06 7.29 3.73
N PRO A 98 -17.83 8.21 3.10
CA PRO A 98 -17.46 8.75 1.79
C PRO A 98 -16.24 9.68 1.86
N PHE A 99 -15.41 9.68 0.81
CA PHE A 99 -14.26 10.57 0.68
C PHE A 99 -13.96 10.94 -0.79
N THR A 100 -13.05 11.90 -1.01
CA THR A 100 -12.57 12.29 -2.35
C THR A 100 -11.17 11.73 -2.59
N ALA A 101 -10.96 11.03 -3.70
CA ALA A 101 -9.65 10.50 -4.09
C ALA A 101 -8.72 11.60 -4.64
N GLY A 102 -7.41 11.34 -4.72
CA GLY A 102 -6.45 12.35 -5.16
C GLY A 102 -6.52 12.76 -6.62
N ASP A 103 -7.19 11.97 -7.45
CA ASP A 103 -7.56 12.31 -8.83
C ASP A 103 -8.85 13.18 -8.91
N GLY A 104 -9.52 13.40 -7.78
CA GLY A 104 -10.71 14.24 -7.65
C GLY A 104 -12.04 13.51 -7.78
N VAL A 105 -12.03 12.17 -7.90
CA VAL A 105 -13.28 11.40 -7.88
C VAL A 105 -13.92 11.52 -6.49
N LYS A 106 -15.19 11.91 -6.47
CA LYS A 106 -15.99 12.12 -5.26
C LYS A 106 -16.79 10.87 -4.91
N ASP A 107 -17.33 10.83 -3.69
CA ASP A 107 -18.24 9.78 -3.22
C ASP A 107 -17.68 8.34 -3.31
N LEU A 108 -16.35 8.18 -3.20
CA LEU A 108 -15.72 6.87 -3.01
C LEU A 108 -16.08 6.30 -1.62
N GLY A 109 -15.92 4.99 -1.44
CA GLY A 109 -16.05 4.34 -0.12
C GLY A 109 -17.12 3.26 -0.03
N TYR A 110 -17.85 2.99 -1.12
CA TYR A 110 -18.61 1.75 -1.28
C TYR A 110 -17.68 0.55 -1.09
N ALA A 111 -18.13 -0.49 -0.38
CA ALA A 111 -17.32 -1.69 -0.16
C ALA A 111 -18.17 -2.96 -0.03
N LEU A 112 -17.62 -4.12 -0.39
CA LEU A 112 -18.25 -5.42 -0.15
C LEU A 112 -18.20 -5.80 1.33
N ILE A 113 -17.03 -5.69 1.96
CA ILE A 113 -16.87 -5.82 3.41
C ILE A 113 -16.39 -4.49 3.96
N VAL A 114 -17.03 -4.00 5.02
CA VAL A 114 -16.64 -2.76 5.69
C VAL A 114 -16.66 -2.90 7.20
N ALA A 115 -15.74 -2.26 7.90
CA ALA A 115 -15.85 -2.02 9.34
C ALA A 115 -15.65 -0.53 9.59
N VAL A 116 -16.43 0.03 10.52
CA VAL A 116 -16.38 1.45 10.88
C VAL A 116 -16.43 1.56 12.39
N ASP A 117 -15.42 2.22 12.97
CA ASP A 117 -15.29 2.45 14.41
C ASP A 117 -15.38 1.14 15.24
N ALA A 118 -14.76 0.06 14.73
CA ALA A 118 -14.80 -1.27 15.32
C ALA A 118 -13.44 -1.75 15.85
N GLN A 119 -13.43 -2.56 16.90
CA GLN A 119 -12.23 -3.12 17.53
C GLN A 119 -12.22 -4.67 17.56
N HIS A 120 -11.03 -5.27 17.58
CA HIS A 120 -10.85 -6.74 17.61
C HIS A 120 -11.61 -7.43 16.47
N VAL A 121 -11.36 -6.98 15.24
CA VAL A 121 -12.15 -7.34 14.06
C VAL A 121 -11.24 -7.92 12.99
N GLY A 122 -11.76 -8.84 12.15
CA GLY A 122 -10.87 -9.47 11.18
C GLY A 122 -11.52 -10.42 10.19
N ILE A 123 -10.67 -10.93 9.31
CA ILE A 123 -10.99 -11.92 8.29
C ILE A 123 -9.90 -12.99 8.31
N GLU A 124 -10.29 -14.26 8.40
CA GLU A 124 -9.37 -15.39 8.46
C GLU A 124 -9.81 -16.50 7.50
N GLY A 125 -8.85 -17.32 7.09
CA GLY A 125 -9.11 -18.62 6.46
C GLY A 125 -8.93 -18.65 4.94
N PRO A 126 -8.72 -19.85 4.38
CA PRO A 126 -8.26 -20.08 3.00
C PRO A 126 -9.36 -19.92 1.94
N GLY A 127 -10.55 -19.43 2.31
CA GLY A 127 -11.58 -19.11 1.33
C GLY A 127 -11.27 -17.86 0.52
N THR A 128 -12.15 -17.60 -0.46
CA THR A 128 -12.02 -16.49 -1.41
C THR A 128 -13.09 -15.42 -1.18
N ILE A 129 -12.70 -14.15 -1.27
CA ILE A 129 -13.60 -13.01 -1.40
C ILE A 129 -13.48 -12.50 -2.84
N ASP A 130 -14.56 -12.61 -3.61
CA ASP A 130 -14.63 -12.20 -5.01
C ASP A 130 -15.64 -11.07 -5.17
N GLY A 131 -15.16 -9.87 -5.51
CA GLY A 131 -16.00 -8.67 -5.61
C GLY A 131 -16.84 -8.60 -6.89
N GLN A 132 -16.59 -9.46 -7.89
CA GLN A 132 -17.21 -9.41 -9.22
C GLN A 132 -17.17 -8.01 -9.88
N GLY A 133 -16.14 -7.21 -9.61
CA GLY A 133 -16.06 -5.79 -9.99
C GLY A 133 -16.28 -5.52 -11.48
N LYS A 134 -15.78 -6.40 -12.37
CA LYS A 134 -16.03 -6.29 -13.82
C LYS A 134 -17.51 -6.41 -14.18
N ALA A 135 -18.23 -7.33 -13.52
CA ALA A 135 -19.67 -7.49 -13.71
C ALA A 135 -20.45 -6.33 -13.08
N VAL A 136 -20.03 -5.83 -11.92
CA VAL A 136 -20.58 -4.61 -11.31
C VAL A 136 -20.41 -3.40 -12.24
N LYS A 137 -19.26 -3.26 -12.91
CA LYS A 137 -19.04 -2.23 -13.94
C LYS A 137 -19.94 -2.43 -15.15
N ALA A 138 -20.03 -3.65 -15.69
CA ALA A 138 -20.85 -3.95 -16.87
C ALA A 138 -22.35 -3.71 -16.64
N ALA A 139 -22.82 -3.87 -15.40
CA ALA A 139 -24.21 -3.63 -15.00
C ALA A 139 -24.57 -2.14 -14.80
N GLN A 140 -23.60 -1.22 -14.94
CA GLN A 140 -23.78 0.21 -14.71
C GLN A 140 -23.38 1.03 -15.94
N ASN A 141 -24.17 2.05 -16.26
CA ASN A 141 -23.80 3.07 -17.23
C ASN A 141 -24.42 4.43 -16.83
N PRO A 142 -23.64 5.41 -16.33
CA PRO A 142 -22.19 5.37 -16.10
C PRO A 142 -21.78 4.53 -14.88
N TYR A 143 -20.53 4.07 -14.84
CA TYR A 143 -19.95 3.33 -13.71
C TYR A 143 -19.64 4.27 -12.54
N THR A 144 -20.53 4.33 -11.55
CA THR A 144 -20.46 5.29 -10.43
C THR A 144 -20.21 4.59 -9.10
N VAL A 145 -20.87 3.46 -8.85
CA VAL A 145 -20.63 2.65 -7.66
C VAL A 145 -19.49 1.70 -7.96
N ARG A 146 -18.32 1.99 -7.36
CA ARG A 146 -17.08 1.23 -7.50
C ARG A 146 -16.70 0.61 -6.14
N PRO A 147 -17.22 -0.57 -5.79
CA PRO A 147 -17.01 -1.12 -4.46
C PRO A 147 -15.55 -1.56 -4.28
N PHE A 148 -14.97 -1.10 -3.18
CA PHE A 148 -13.74 -1.65 -2.63
C PHE A 148 -14.05 -3.09 -2.20
N LEU A 149 -13.04 -3.97 -2.18
CA LEU A 149 -13.30 -5.33 -1.70
C LEU A 149 -13.48 -5.33 -0.18
N ILE A 150 -12.51 -4.75 0.53
CA ILE A 150 -12.48 -4.67 1.98
C ILE A 150 -12.07 -3.25 2.38
N ARG A 151 -12.83 -2.65 3.29
CA ARG A 151 -12.54 -1.31 3.84
C ARG A 151 -12.64 -1.28 5.37
N TRP A 152 -11.58 -0.81 6.02
CA TRP A 152 -11.53 -0.60 7.48
C TRP A 152 -11.45 0.90 7.75
N VAL A 153 -12.31 1.41 8.62
CA VAL A 153 -12.41 2.85 8.89
C VAL A 153 -12.36 3.07 10.39
N ARG A 154 -11.29 3.71 10.89
CA ARG A 154 -11.11 4.04 12.31
C ARG A 154 -11.22 2.82 13.22
N CYS A 155 -10.73 1.67 12.74
CA CYS A 155 -10.76 0.41 13.47
C CYS A 155 -9.46 0.16 14.24
N SER A 156 -9.51 -0.69 15.27
CA SER A 156 -8.32 -1.14 15.99
C SER A 156 -8.23 -2.65 16.13
N ASP A 157 -7.00 -3.15 16.31
CA ASP A 157 -6.72 -4.57 16.57
C ASP A 157 -7.26 -5.46 15.44
N ILE A 158 -6.83 -5.15 14.22
CA ILE A 158 -7.34 -5.76 12.99
C ILE A 158 -6.44 -6.92 12.60
N THR A 159 -7.06 -8.05 12.24
CA THR A 159 -6.35 -9.24 11.76
C THR A 159 -6.92 -9.69 10.42
N VAL A 160 -6.07 -9.80 9.39
CA VAL A 160 -6.42 -10.39 8.09
C VAL A 160 -5.41 -11.48 7.76
N ARG A 161 -5.84 -12.74 7.66
CA ARG A 161 -4.92 -13.88 7.52
C ARG A 161 -5.36 -14.89 6.48
N GLU A 162 -4.40 -15.33 5.68
CA GLU A 162 -4.48 -16.53 4.82
C GLU A 162 -5.66 -16.55 3.84
N THR A 163 -6.23 -15.39 3.51
CA THR A 163 -7.40 -15.28 2.62
C THR A 163 -7.03 -14.92 1.19
N HIS A 164 -7.88 -15.30 0.23
CA HIS A 164 -7.73 -14.98 -1.19
C HIS A 164 -8.69 -13.86 -1.60
N LEU A 165 -8.15 -12.80 -2.20
CA LEU A 165 -8.88 -11.61 -2.60
C LEU A 165 -8.84 -11.43 -4.12
N THR A 166 -10.00 -11.28 -4.75
CA THR A 166 -10.10 -11.14 -6.21
C THR A 166 -11.27 -10.26 -6.65
N GLY A 167 -11.20 -9.81 -7.90
CA GLY A 167 -12.30 -9.12 -8.58
C GLY A 167 -12.82 -7.87 -7.87
N PRO A 168 -12.00 -6.97 -7.30
CA PRO A 168 -12.52 -5.73 -6.72
C PRO A 168 -13.10 -4.80 -7.80
N GLY A 169 -14.01 -3.90 -7.42
CA GLY A 169 -14.51 -2.81 -8.28
C GLY A 169 -13.65 -1.54 -8.23
N ALA A 170 -12.83 -1.41 -7.19
CA ALA A 170 -11.85 -0.35 -6.96
C ALA A 170 -10.70 -0.93 -6.11
N TRP A 171 -10.21 -0.20 -5.11
CA TRP A 171 -9.14 -0.66 -4.23
C TRP A 171 -9.49 -1.98 -3.54
N THR A 172 -8.52 -2.88 -3.41
CA THR A 172 -8.77 -4.21 -2.86
C THR A 172 -8.93 -4.14 -1.35
N MET A 173 -7.89 -3.72 -0.62
CA MET A 173 -7.91 -3.69 0.84
C MET A 173 -7.44 -2.33 1.36
N HIS A 174 -8.39 -1.51 1.84
CA HIS A 174 -8.14 -0.15 2.32
C HIS A 174 -8.31 -0.04 3.83
N PHE A 175 -7.28 0.44 4.51
CA PHE A 175 -7.29 0.76 5.93
C PHE A 175 -7.19 2.27 6.08
N PHE A 176 -8.21 2.91 6.66
CA PHE A 176 -8.22 4.34 6.91
C PHE A 176 -8.25 4.63 8.41
N GLN A 177 -7.25 5.37 8.91
CA GLN A 177 -7.14 5.76 10.32
C GLN A 177 -7.24 4.60 11.31
N CYS A 178 -6.72 3.43 10.91
CA CYS A 178 -6.72 2.24 11.73
C CYS A 178 -5.46 2.15 12.59
N ARG A 179 -5.55 1.39 13.69
CA ARG A 179 -4.42 1.15 14.60
C ARG A 179 -4.25 -0.33 14.91
N ASN A 180 -3.00 -0.78 15.05
CA ASN A 180 -2.66 -2.17 15.35
C ASN A 180 -3.26 -3.11 14.29
N VAL A 181 -2.70 -3.04 13.09
CA VAL A 181 -3.15 -3.82 11.93
C VAL A 181 -2.16 -4.93 11.63
N ALA A 182 -2.64 -6.16 11.49
CA ALA A 182 -1.86 -7.31 11.06
C ALA A 182 -2.46 -7.94 9.80
N VAL A 183 -1.68 -7.97 8.72
CA VAL A 183 -1.99 -8.68 7.47
C VAL A 183 -0.93 -9.74 7.22
N ASP A 184 -1.33 -11.00 7.14
CA ASP A 184 -0.42 -12.15 7.12
C ASP A 184 -0.83 -13.19 6.08
N GLY A 185 0.05 -13.49 5.11
CA GLY A 185 -0.17 -14.56 4.13
C GLY A 185 -1.35 -14.35 3.17
N VAL A 186 -1.78 -13.10 2.95
CA VAL A 186 -2.92 -12.79 2.07
C VAL A 186 -2.48 -12.87 0.60
N THR A 187 -3.34 -13.48 -0.23
CA THR A 187 -3.15 -13.53 -1.68
C THR A 187 -4.12 -12.58 -2.38
N ILE A 188 -3.62 -11.65 -3.18
CA ILE A 188 -4.43 -10.69 -3.96
C ILE A 188 -4.22 -10.93 -5.45
N ARG A 189 -5.32 -11.04 -6.20
CA ARG A 189 -5.38 -11.06 -7.68
C ARG A 189 -6.40 -10.03 -8.16
N SER A 190 -5.99 -8.78 -8.34
CA SER A 190 -6.89 -7.65 -8.57
C SER A 190 -6.78 -7.06 -9.99
N LEU A 191 -6.59 -7.88 -11.01
CA LEU A 191 -6.43 -7.38 -12.39
C LEU A 191 -7.75 -7.03 -13.10
N GLY A 192 -7.67 -6.00 -13.96
CA GLY A 192 -8.63 -5.80 -15.06
C GLY A 192 -9.67 -4.70 -14.89
N LEU A 193 -9.60 -3.91 -13.81
CA LEU A 193 -10.18 -2.56 -13.73
C LEU A 193 -9.11 -1.56 -13.30
N VAL A 194 -9.38 -0.28 -13.50
CA VAL A 194 -8.51 0.83 -13.04
C VAL A 194 -8.66 1.02 -11.53
N ASN A 195 -7.60 1.52 -10.87
CA ASN A 195 -7.53 1.70 -9.42
C ASN A 195 -7.85 0.40 -8.65
N ASN A 196 -7.26 -0.70 -9.10
CA ASN A 196 -7.30 -1.96 -8.38
C ASN A 196 -5.97 -2.16 -7.64
N ASP A 197 -5.70 -1.24 -6.72
CA ASP A 197 -4.58 -1.29 -5.78
C ASP A 197 -4.68 -2.59 -4.94
N GLY A 198 -3.55 -3.07 -4.44
CA GLY A 198 -3.48 -4.24 -3.55
C GLY A 198 -3.86 -3.87 -2.12
N ILE A 199 -2.89 -3.41 -1.34
CA ILE A 199 -3.07 -3.00 0.05
C ILE A 199 -2.82 -1.50 0.18
N ASP A 200 -3.83 -0.77 0.66
CA ASP A 200 -3.78 0.66 0.94
C ASP A 200 -3.79 0.92 2.44
N ILE A 201 -2.66 1.40 2.97
CA ILE A 201 -2.52 1.85 4.35
C ILE A 201 -2.64 3.36 4.39
N ASP A 202 -3.76 3.87 4.86
CA ASP A 202 -4.11 5.28 4.79
C ASP A 202 -4.23 5.91 6.18
N SER A 203 -3.29 6.79 6.52
CA SER A 203 -3.27 7.52 7.81
C SER A 203 -3.33 6.57 9.03
N CYS A 204 -2.66 5.41 8.97
CA CYS A 204 -2.72 4.36 9.99
C CYS A 204 -1.49 4.33 10.91
N GLU A 205 -1.63 3.71 12.06
CA GLU A 205 -0.59 3.58 13.09
C GLU A 205 -0.34 2.11 13.44
N THR A 206 0.93 1.72 13.59
CA THR A 206 1.32 0.36 14.00
C THR A 206 0.74 -0.71 13.08
N VAL A 207 1.40 -0.91 11.93
CA VAL A 207 0.94 -1.84 10.88
C VAL A 207 2.02 -2.88 10.59
N ARG A 208 1.63 -4.15 10.53
CA ARG A 208 2.47 -5.26 10.09
C ARG A 208 1.85 -5.95 8.88
N ILE A 209 2.61 -6.04 7.79
CA ILE A 209 2.25 -6.80 6.59
C ILE A 209 3.33 -7.86 6.37
N THR A 210 2.95 -9.13 6.25
CA THR A 210 3.92 -10.24 6.19
C THR A 210 3.50 -11.27 5.17
N GLY A 211 4.45 -11.73 4.35
CA GLY A 211 4.27 -12.92 3.51
C GLY A 211 3.15 -12.84 2.48
N CYS A 212 2.73 -11.64 2.07
CA CYS A 212 1.63 -11.46 1.12
C CYS A 212 2.09 -11.65 -0.32
N ASP A 213 1.22 -12.19 -1.17
CA ASP A 213 1.42 -12.37 -2.62
C ASP A 213 0.39 -11.54 -3.38
N ILE A 214 0.85 -10.46 -4.02
CA ILE A 214 0.01 -9.43 -4.63
C ILE A 214 0.29 -9.34 -6.13
N ASP A 215 -0.75 -9.54 -6.93
CA ASP A 215 -0.78 -9.26 -8.38
C ASP A 215 -1.93 -8.28 -8.66
N SER A 216 -1.59 -7.00 -8.82
CA SER A 216 -2.56 -5.90 -8.82
C SER A 216 -2.64 -5.11 -10.12
N GLY A 217 -3.85 -4.58 -10.39
CA GLY A 217 -4.13 -3.74 -11.55
C GLY A 217 -3.75 -2.27 -11.37
N ASP A 218 -3.31 -1.89 -10.17
CA ASP A 218 -2.73 -0.60 -9.81
C ASP A 218 -1.67 -0.84 -8.69
N ASP A 219 -1.30 0.16 -7.90
CA ASP A 219 -0.23 0.04 -6.89
C ASP A 219 -0.36 -1.22 -5.98
N ALA A 220 0.71 -2.00 -5.77
CA ALA A 220 0.61 -3.28 -5.04
C ALA A 220 0.56 -3.10 -3.52
N LEU A 221 1.54 -2.38 -2.97
CA LEU A 221 1.57 -1.95 -1.57
C LEU A 221 1.66 -0.43 -1.55
N CYS A 222 0.58 0.23 -1.13
CA CYS A 222 0.43 1.67 -1.17
C CYS A 222 0.18 2.23 0.24
N LEU A 223 1.02 3.17 0.66
CA LEU A 223 0.82 3.97 1.86
C LEU A 223 0.33 5.34 1.43
N LYS A 224 -0.82 5.76 1.96
CA LYS A 224 -1.47 7.03 1.67
C LYS A 224 -1.70 7.80 2.98
N ALA A 225 -2.01 9.08 2.84
CA ALA A 225 -2.53 9.90 3.92
C ALA A 225 -3.59 10.87 3.35
N THR A 226 -4.84 10.39 3.29
CA THR A 226 -6.02 11.16 2.86
C THR A 226 -6.62 12.00 4.01
N SER A 227 -5.88 12.15 5.10
CA SER A 227 -6.23 13.02 6.23
C SER A 227 -4.97 13.68 6.79
N PRO A 228 -5.08 14.69 7.67
CA PRO A 228 -3.92 15.27 8.34
C PRO A 228 -3.23 14.34 9.34
N ARG A 229 -3.80 13.16 9.63
CA ARG A 229 -3.16 12.18 10.53
C ARG A 229 -2.02 11.46 9.81
N PRO A 230 -0.90 11.20 10.52
CA PRO A 230 0.23 10.51 9.92
C PRO A 230 -0.06 9.04 9.65
N CYS A 231 0.76 8.47 8.78
CA CYS A 231 0.95 7.05 8.57
C CYS A 231 2.29 6.66 9.22
N HIS A 232 2.28 5.95 10.35
CA HIS A 232 3.51 5.70 11.11
C HIS A 232 3.62 4.32 11.76
N ASP A 233 4.88 3.93 12.02
CA ASP A 233 5.27 2.65 12.61
C ASP A 233 4.78 1.46 11.77
N ILE A 234 5.23 1.43 10.51
CA ILE A 234 4.78 0.45 9.51
C ILE A 234 5.93 -0.48 9.15
N VAL A 235 5.66 -1.78 9.24
CA VAL A 235 6.59 -2.84 8.84
C VAL A 235 5.93 -3.72 7.78
N ALA A 236 6.55 -3.83 6.61
CA ALA A 236 6.18 -4.80 5.60
C ALA A 236 7.35 -5.72 5.28
N THR A 237 7.16 -7.03 5.29
CA THR A 237 8.26 -7.98 5.07
C THR A 237 7.86 -9.22 4.28
N GLY A 238 8.79 -9.77 3.50
CA GLY A 238 8.62 -11.09 2.86
C GLY A 238 7.54 -11.12 1.78
N CYS A 239 7.18 -10.00 1.18
CA CYS A 239 6.08 -9.92 0.22
C CYS A 239 6.56 -10.17 -1.22
N ARG A 240 5.69 -10.80 -2.02
CA ARG A 240 5.86 -10.98 -3.47
C ARG A 240 4.91 -10.03 -4.18
N LEU A 241 5.46 -9.11 -4.96
CA LEU A 241 4.73 -7.97 -5.53
C LEU A 241 4.82 -8.00 -7.06
N LYS A 242 3.67 -7.88 -7.70
CA LYS A 242 3.52 -7.72 -9.15
C LYS A 242 2.40 -6.72 -9.42
N THR A 243 2.62 -5.82 -10.38
CA THR A 243 1.63 -4.78 -10.68
C THR A 243 1.87 -4.12 -12.04
N VAL A 244 0.82 -3.54 -12.64
CA VAL A 244 0.97 -2.66 -13.81
C VAL A 244 1.39 -1.22 -13.44
N CYS A 245 1.33 -0.83 -12.16
CA CYS A 245 1.72 0.49 -11.63
C CYS A 245 2.97 0.39 -10.74
N ASN A 246 2.94 0.88 -9.49
CA ASN A 246 4.09 0.89 -8.59
C ASN A 246 4.02 -0.25 -7.56
N ALA A 247 5.12 -0.98 -7.36
CA ALA A 247 5.10 -2.14 -6.45
C ALA A 247 5.04 -1.73 -4.98
N ILE A 248 5.90 -0.79 -4.56
CA ILE A 248 5.86 -0.17 -3.24
C ILE A 248 5.73 1.33 -3.43
N LYS A 249 4.71 1.93 -2.82
CA LYS A 249 4.46 3.36 -2.93
C LYS A 249 4.14 4.01 -1.59
N LEU A 250 4.75 5.15 -1.32
CA LEU A 250 4.30 6.13 -0.34
C LEU A 250 3.77 7.34 -1.13
N GLY A 251 2.55 7.76 -0.84
CA GLY A 251 1.76 8.69 -1.64
C GLY A 251 0.78 7.97 -2.59
N THR A 252 0.15 8.63 -3.54
CA THR A 252 0.33 10.04 -3.90
C THR A 252 -0.33 10.98 -2.91
N GLU A 253 -1.49 10.60 -2.38
CA GLU A 253 -2.20 11.33 -1.34
C GLU A 253 -1.32 11.43 -0.09
N SER A 254 -0.78 12.61 0.16
CA SER A 254 0.29 12.86 1.13
C SER A 254 -0.02 14.10 1.97
N LEU A 255 -1.25 14.18 2.49
CA LEU A 255 -1.66 15.29 3.35
C LEU A 255 -1.12 15.12 4.78
N GLY A 256 -1.18 13.90 5.30
CA GLY A 256 -0.57 13.50 6.58
C GLY A 256 0.85 12.97 6.39
N ASP A 257 1.67 13.06 7.44
CA ASP A 257 3.08 12.68 7.41
C ASP A 257 3.28 11.16 7.27
N PHE A 258 4.44 10.74 6.77
CA PHE A 258 4.85 9.33 6.68
C PHE A 258 6.11 9.13 7.53
N GLU A 259 6.04 8.33 8.60
CA GLU A 259 7.10 8.27 9.60
C GLU A 259 7.39 6.85 10.06
N ASN A 260 8.66 6.51 10.30
CA ASN A 260 9.08 5.21 10.85
C ASN A 260 8.56 4.02 10.02
N ILE A 261 8.95 3.97 8.75
CA ILE A 261 8.50 2.94 7.81
C ILE A 261 9.67 2.02 7.46
N ARG A 262 9.50 0.72 7.68
CA ARG A 262 10.48 -0.31 7.32
C ARG A 262 9.88 -1.33 6.37
N ILE A 263 10.46 -1.48 5.19
CA ILE A 263 10.04 -2.51 4.22
C ILE A 263 11.24 -3.38 3.86
N SER A 264 11.14 -4.70 4.04
CA SER A 264 12.29 -5.57 3.80
C SER A 264 11.96 -6.91 3.15
N ASP A 265 12.96 -7.51 2.53
CA ASP A 265 12.92 -8.91 2.06
C ASP A 265 11.79 -9.15 1.04
N CYS A 266 11.53 -8.17 0.18
CA CYS A 266 10.46 -8.21 -0.81
C CYS A 266 11.00 -8.57 -2.21
N GLN A 267 10.20 -9.31 -2.96
CA GLN A 267 10.46 -9.64 -4.36
C GLN A 267 9.45 -8.91 -5.25
N ILE A 268 9.95 -8.12 -6.19
CA ILE A 268 9.15 -7.37 -7.17
C ILE A 268 9.38 -7.98 -8.55
N ARG A 269 8.30 -8.21 -9.30
CA ARG A 269 8.38 -8.72 -10.68
C ARG A 269 7.37 -8.05 -11.59
N ASP A 270 7.64 -8.05 -12.89
CA ASP A 270 6.72 -7.62 -13.95
C ASP A 270 6.02 -6.28 -13.65
N THR A 271 6.77 -5.27 -13.22
CA THR A 271 6.18 -4.00 -12.74
C THR A 271 6.15 -2.93 -13.83
N GLY A 272 4.96 -2.41 -14.12
CA GLY A 272 4.75 -1.44 -15.21
C GLY A 272 5.28 -0.04 -14.93
N MET A 273 5.44 0.37 -13.67
CA MET A 273 6.01 1.66 -13.27
C MET A 273 7.19 1.48 -12.30
N ALA A 274 7.16 2.09 -11.11
CA ALA A 274 8.29 2.06 -10.20
C ALA A 274 8.33 0.78 -9.35
N GLY A 275 9.53 0.28 -9.06
CA GLY A 275 9.71 -0.70 -7.99
C GLY A 275 9.40 -0.07 -6.64
N ILE A 276 10.07 1.05 -6.35
CA ILE A 276 9.86 1.88 -5.16
C ILE A 276 9.51 3.31 -5.60
N ALA A 277 8.39 3.83 -5.13
CA ALA A 277 7.91 5.20 -5.36
C ALA A 277 7.72 5.94 -4.02
N LEU A 278 8.52 6.96 -3.73
CA LEU A 278 8.42 7.76 -2.51
C LEU A 278 8.00 9.18 -2.86
N TYR A 279 6.71 9.47 -2.72
CA TYR A 279 6.10 10.72 -3.17
C TYR A 279 5.49 11.51 -2.01
N SER A 280 6.03 12.71 -1.77
CA SER A 280 5.37 13.73 -0.95
C SER A 280 5.04 14.93 -1.82
N VAL A 281 3.75 15.19 -2.04
CA VAL A 281 3.30 16.29 -2.91
C VAL A 281 2.18 17.12 -2.30
N ASP A 282 1.55 16.69 -1.21
CA ASP A 282 0.44 17.41 -0.58
C ASP A 282 0.78 18.03 0.78
N GLY A 283 2.08 18.10 1.09
CA GLY A 283 2.62 18.81 2.25
C GLY A 283 3.07 17.93 3.42
N ALA A 284 3.06 16.60 3.24
CA ALA A 284 3.61 15.65 4.21
C ALA A 284 5.12 15.81 4.40
N HIS A 285 5.56 15.63 5.63
CA HIS A 285 6.92 15.19 5.92
C HIS A 285 6.99 13.67 5.72
N LEU A 286 7.77 13.20 4.76
CA LEU A 286 8.11 11.79 4.57
C LEU A 286 9.51 11.57 5.13
N GLN A 287 9.60 10.90 6.28
CA GLN A 287 10.83 10.81 7.05
C GLN A 287 11.03 9.48 7.77
N ASN A 288 12.30 9.13 8.04
CA ASN A 288 12.70 7.88 8.70
C ASN A 288 12.14 6.64 7.99
N VAL A 289 12.54 6.48 6.72
CA VAL A 289 12.13 5.34 5.89
C VAL A 289 13.34 4.46 5.59
N THR A 290 13.24 3.16 5.90
CA THR A 290 14.26 2.18 5.55
C THR A 290 13.69 1.10 4.64
N MET A 291 14.34 0.85 3.51
CA MET A 291 14.04 -0.29 2.65
C MET A 291 15.29 -1.15 2.45
N ASP A 292 15.15 -2.46 2.65
CA ASP A 292 16.29 -3.38 2.85
C ASP A 292 16.04 -4.75 2.20
N GLY A 293 16.94 -5.21 1.33
CA GLY A 293 16.83 -6.55 0.75
C GLY A 293 15.68 -6.68 -0.24
N ILE A 294 15.65 -5.82 -1.25
CA ILE A 294 14.60 -5.83 -2.28
C ILE A 294 15.18 -6.30 -3.61
N THR A 295 14.58 -7.34 -4.18
CA THR A 295 14.91 -7.83 -5.52
C THR A 295 13.84 -7.43 -6.52
N MET A 296 14.24 -7.04 -7.72
CA MET A 296 13.33 -6.56 -8.75
C MET A 296 13.67 -7.18 -10.11
N ASP A 297 12.65 -7.67 -10.82
CA ASP A 297 12.78 -8.14 -12.20
C ASP A 297 11.76 -7.45 -13.13
N GLY A 298 12.25 -6.75 -14.15
CA GLY A 298 11.39 -6.17 -15.20
C GLY A 298 10.65 -4.88 -14.83
N VAL A 299 11.19 -4.06 -13.93
CA VAL A 299 10.59 -2.78 -13.51
C VAL A 299 10.87 -1.63 -14.50
N SER A 300 9.99 -0.61 -14.61
CA SER A 300 10.29 0.56 -15.45
C SER A 300 11.37 1.44 -14.84
N VAL A 301 11.19 1.78 -13.57
CA VAL A 301 12.08 2.65 -12.79
C VAL A 301 12.29 1.99 -11.42
N PRO A 302 13.46 1.40 -11.12
CA PRO A 302 13.70 0.77 -9.83
C PRO A 302 13.36 1.67 -8.63
N ILE A 303 13.87 2.90 -8.62
CA ILE A 303 13.66 3.85 -7.51
C ILE A 303 13.24 5.22 -8.07
N SER A 304 12.07 5.68 -7.65
CA SER A 304 11.50 6.99 -7.98
C SER A 304 11.20 7.75 -6.68
N VAL A 305 11.78 8.94 -6.53
CA VAL A 305 11.59 9.80 -5.36
C VAL A 305 11.18 11.19 -5.82
N ARG A 306 10.10 11.70 -5.24
CA ARG A 306 9.54 13.00 -5.62
C ARG A 306 9.05 13.78 -4.41
N LEU A 307 9.65 14.94 -4.18
CA LEU A 307 9.04 16.02 -3.41
C LEU A 307 8.38 17.02 -4.39
N GLY A 308 7.15 17.43 -4.12
CA GLY A 308 6.39 18.37 -4.95
C GLY A 308 5.41 19.21 -4.12
N ALA A 309 4.63 20.04 -4.80
CA ALA A 309 3.67 20.95 -4.17
C ALA A 309 2.35 21.01 -4.95
N ARG A 310 1.67 19.85 -5.01
CA ARG A 310 0.29 19.72 -5.46
C ARG A 310 -0.69 20.26 -4.41
N LEU A 311 -0.39 20.04 -3.12
CA LEU A 311 -1.05 20.61 -1.94
C LEU A 311 -2.58 20.39 -1.91
N LYS A 312 -3.04 19.20 -2.33
CA LYS A 312 -4.46 18.85 -2.30
C LYS A 312 -4.92 18.44 -0.91
N THR A 313 -6.24 18.56 -0.70
CA THR A 313 -6.97 17.99 0.44
C THR A 313 -7.98 16.97 -0.05
N PHE A 314 -8.40 16.05 0.84
CA PHE A 314 -9.17 14.86 0.43
C PHE A 314 -10.48 14.71 1.19
N ARG A 315 -10.61 15.35 2.37
CA ARG A 315 -11.82 15.30 3.19
C ARG A 315 -12.39 16.70 3.46
N PRO A 316 -13.71 16.80 3.69
CA PRO A 316 -14.33 18.06 4.10
C PRO A 316 -13.69 18.63 5.37
N GLY A 317 -13.32 19.90 5.34
CA GLY A 317 -12.72 20.61 6.48
C GLY A 317 -11.19 20.60 6.50
N ASP A 318 -10.54 19.68 5.78
CA ASP A 318 -9.09 19.66 5.63
C ASP A 318 -8.57 20.97 5.02
N GLN A 319 -7.41 21.43 5.50
CA GLN A 319 -6.73 22.61 4.99
C GLN A 319 -5.46 22.22 4.22
N PRO A 320 -5.17 22.85 3.07
CA PRO A 320 -3.89 22.66 2.38
C PRO A 320 -2.72 22.97 3.30
N ARG A 321 -1.65 22.18 3.19
CA ARG A 321 -0.38 22.41 3.88
C ARG A 321 0.60 23.10 2.92
N PRO A 322 1.63 23.82 3.43
CA PRO A 322 2.78 24.20 2.60
C PRO A 322 3.53 22.96 2.09
N PRO A 323 4.45 23.10 1.12
CA PRO A 323 5.31 21.99 0.70
C PRO A 323 6.03 21.38 1.93
N GLY A 324 6.03 20.05 1.99
CA GLY A 324 6.59 19.30 3.10
C GLY A 324 8.09 19.05 2.94
N ALA A 325 8.57 17.97 3.54
CA ALA A 325 9.96 17.52 3.42
C ALA A 325 10.02 16.04 3.03
N LEU A 326 11.11 15.63 2.40
CA LEU A 326 11.40 14.24 2.08
C LEU A 326 12.84 13.98 2.51
N ARG A 327 13.03 13.32 3.66
CA ARG A 327 14.33 13.22 4.32
C ARG A 327 14.55 11.94 5.12
N ASP A 328 15.79 11.68 5.53
CA ASP A 328 16.15 10.56 6.40
C ASP A 328 15.70 9.22 5.83
N ILE A 329 16.14 8.93 4.61
CA ILE A 329 15.77 7.72 3.87
C ILE A 329 16.99 6.86 3.66
N THR A 330 16.89 5.58 3.98
CA THR A 330 17.94 4.58 3.72
C THR A 330 17.39 3.49 2.82
N LEU A 331 17.97 3.34 1.64
CA LEU A 331 17.69 2.24 0.73
C LEU A 331 18.95 1.38 0.62
N ARG A 332 18.85 0.08 0.90
CA ARG A 332 20.01 -0.81 0.88
C ARG A 332 19.74 -2.22 0.43
N HIS A 333 20.76 -2.89 -0.09
CA HIS A 333 20.69 -4.24 -0.65
C HIS A 333 19.52 -4.36 -1.66
N ILE A 334 19.52 -3.48 -2.67
CA ILE A 334 18.47 -3.42 -3.69
C ILE A 334 19.05 -3.81 -5.04
N HIS A 335 18.58 -4.94 -5.57
CA HIS A 335 19.06 -5.49 -6.84
C HIS A 335 17.93 -5.51 -7.85
N ALA A 336 18.13 -4.88 -9.01
CA ALA A 336 17.15 -4.82 -10.09
C ALA A 336 17.74 -5.31 -11.42
N THR A 337 17.04 -6.22 -12.10
CA THR A 337 17.38 -6.71 -13.44
C THR A 337 16.33 -6.30 -14.47
N GLY A 338 16.76 -6.08 -15.71
CA GLY A 338 15.85 -5.69 -16.79
C GLY A 338 15.14 -4.35 -16.57
N ALA A 339 15.75 -3.42 -15.82
CA ALA A 339 15.19 -2.09 -15.62
C ALA A 339 15.16 -1.30 -16.94
N ARG A 340 14.07 -0.56 -17.23
CA ARG A 340 13.82 -0.05 -18.59
C ARG A 340 14.16 1.42 -18.81
N LEU A 341 13.49 2.36 -18.13
CA LEU A 341 13.53 3.78 -18.50
C LEU A 341 14.76 4.51 -17.95
N ILE A 342 14.95 4.38 -16.64
CA ILE A 342 16.05 4.96 -15.86
C ILE A 342 16.20 4.17 -14.56
N GLY A 343 17.40 4.12 -13.99
CA GLY A 343 17.66 3.44 -12.71
C GLY A 343 17.04 4.15 -11.51
N LEU A 344 17.54 5.36 -11.23
CA LEU A 344 17.15 6.19 -10.09
C LEU A 344 16.70 7.56 -10.57
N LEU A 345 15.48 7.94 -10.20
CA LEU A 345 14.89 9.23 -10.51
C LEU A 345 14.54 9.96 -9.22
N ILE A 346 15.39 10.89 -8.77
CA ILE A 346 15.27 11.57 -7.48
C ILE A 346 15.11 13.07 -7.71
N ASN A 347 13.97 13.62 -7.32
CA ASN A 347 13.61 14.99 -7.63
C ASN A 347 12.99 15.71 -6.42
N GLY A 348 13.66 16.74 -5.93
CA GLY A 348 13.03 17.82 -5.18
C GLY A 348 12.35 18.84 -6.09
N ILE A 349 12.06 20.01 -5.53
CA ILE A 349 11.63 21.22 -6.24
C ILE A 349 12.49 22.41 -5.75
N PRO A 350 12.56 23.53 -6.49
CA PRO A 350 13.32 24.69 -6.05
C PRO A 350 12.93 25.14 -4.64
N GLY A 351 13.93 25.31 -3.76
CA GLY A 351 13.74 25.69 -2.36
C GLY A 351 13.29 24.57 -1.41
N HIS A 352 12.99 23.38 -1.93
CA HIS A 352 12.65 22.20 -1.14
C HIS A 352 13.38 20.97 -1.70
N PRO A 353 14.67 20.79 -1.36
CA PRO A 353 15.42 19.65 -1.81
C PRO A 353 14.92 18.35 -1.17
N VAL A 354 15.25 17.21 -1.77
CA VAL A 354 15.28 15.92 -1.07
C VAL A 354 16.51 15.91 -0.18
N GLU A 355 16.34 15.62 1.10
CA GLU A 355 17.42 15.73 2.09
C GLU A 355 17.85 14.36 2.62
N SER A 356 19.12 14.19 2.99
CA SER A 356 19.60 13.01 3.77
C SER A 356 19.13 11.64 3.24
N LEU A 357 19.50 11.33 1.99
CA LEU A 357 19.21 10.06 1.32
C LEU A 357 20.46 9.17 1.26
N ALA A 358 20.42 7.99 1.87
CA ALA A 358 21.49 7.01 1.85
C ALA A 358 21.13 5.83 0.92
N LEU A 359 22.03 5.53 0.00
CA LEU A 359 21.98 4.40 -0.94
C LEU A 359 23.20 3.51 -0.67
N ASP A 360 22.99 2.27 -0.22
CA ASP A 360 24.06 1.32 0.14
C ASP A 360 23.82 -0.07 -0.50
N ASP A 361 24.74 -0.55 -1.33
CA ASP A 361 24.59 -1.80 -2.09
C ASP A 361 23.35 -1.79 -3.00
N ILE A 362 23.43 -0.95 -4.03
CA ILE A 362 22.39 -0.81 -5.05
C ILE A 362 22.95 -1.34 -6.37
N GLN A 363 22.36 -2.39 -6.92
CA GLN A 363 22.82 -3.02 -8.16
C GLN A 363 21.69 -3.00 -9.18
N ILE A 364 21.90 -2.34 -10.33
CA ILE A 364 20.87 -2.20 -11.35
C ILE A 364 21.44 -2.55 -12.73
N GLU A 365 20.92 -3.63 -13.31
CA GLU A 365 21.06 -3.92 -14.73
C GLU A 365 19.90 -3.29 -15.50
N LEU A 366 20.24 -2.43 -16.46
CA LEU A 366 19.28 -1.75 -17.32
C LEU A 366 19.29 -2.34 -18.74
N VAL A 367 18.16 -2.21 -19.42
CA VAL A 367 18.07 -2.53 -20.86
C VAL A 367 18.97 -1.58 -21.67
N GLY A 368 19.00 -0.28 -21.35
CA GLY A 368 19.76 0.72 -22.10
C GLY A 368 19.09 1.11 -23.43
N GLY A 369 19.88 1.48 -24.44
CA GLY A 369 19.39 1.83 -25.77
C GLY A 369 19.02 3.31 -25.99
N GLY A 370 19.34 4.20 -25.04
CA GLY A 370 19.16 5.64 -25.19
C GLY A 370 20.01 6.26 -26.29
N LYS A 371 19.47 7.29 -26.95
CA LYS A 371 20.04 7.95 -28.12
C LYS A 371 20.67 9.29 -27.78
N ALA A 372 21.57 9.78 -28.64
CA ALA A 372 22.26 11.04 -28.43
C ALA A 372 21.28 12.23 -28.31
N ALA A 373 20.16 12.17 -29.05
CA ALA A 373 19.08 13.16 -28.95
C ALA A 373 18.43 13.22 -27.55
N ASP A 374 18.42 12.11 -26.80
CA ASP A 374 17.84 12.06 -25.46
C ASP A 374 18.67 12.85 -24.44
N THR A 375 19.97 13.03 -24.68
CA THR A 375 20.87 13.83 -23.82
C THR A 375 20.50 15.30 -23.75
N ALA A 376 19.79 15.82 -24.77
CA ALA A 376 19.32 17.20 -24.83
C ALA A 376 17.98 17.40 -24.11
N VAL A 377 17.33 16.34 -23.63
CA VAL A 377 16.05 16.43 -22.93
C VAL A 377 16.24 17.16 -21.61
N GLN A 378 15.43 18.20 -21.40
CA GLN A 378 15.32 18.89 -20.13
C GLN A 378 13.99 18.53 -19.48
N LEU A 379 14.06 17.89 -18.31
CA LEU A 379 12.85 17.54 -17.57
C LEU A 379 12.26 18.82 -16.93
N PRO A 380 11.00 19.19 -17.22
CA PRO A 380 10.38 20.35 -16.61
C PRO A 380 10.23 20.19 -15.08
N GLU A 381 10.07 21.28 -14.33
CA GLU A 381 9.95 21.21 -12.86
C GLU A 381 8.68 20.47 -12.40
N LYS A 382 7.54 20.70 -13.07
CA LYS A 382 6.25 20.03 -12.80
C LYS A 382 5.84 20.07 -11.31
N ILE A 383 6.06 21.20 -10.64
CA ILE A 383 5.92 21.37 -9.18
C ILE A 383 4.58 20.83 -8.63
N SER A 384 3.46 21.18 -9.27
CA SER A 384 2.10 20.82 -8.83
C SER A 384 1.47 19.64 -9.59
N ALA A 385 2.24 18.97 -10.47
CA ALA A 385 1.72 17.86 -11.27
C ALA A 385 1.50 16.59 -10.43
N TYR A 386 0.72 15.66 -10.97
CA TYR A 386 0.61 14.31 -10.41
C TYR A 386 1.97 13.60 -10.55
N PRO A 387 2.59 13.11 -9.45
CA PRO A 387 4.03 12.81 -9.36
C PRO A 387 4.48 11.50 -9.99
N GLU A 388 3.69 10.93 -10.89
CA GLU A 388 4.10 9.70 -11.56
C GLU A 388 5.23 9.96 -12.54
N MET A 389 6.13 8.98 -12.71
CA MET A 389 7.29 9.10 -13.62
C MET A 389 6.89 9.51 -15.05
N SER A 390 5.67 9.15 -15.48
CA SER A 390 5.14 9.47 -16.80
C SER A 390 4.93 10.97 -17.04
N MET A 391 4.89 11.80 -15.99
CA MET A 391 4.76 13.26 -16.11
C MET A 391 5.94 13.93 -16.83
N PHE A 392 7.08 13.23 -16.88
CA PHE A 392 8.30 13.64 -17.56
C PHE A 392 8.45 13.06 -18.97
N GLY A 393 7.52 12.20 -19.40
CA GLY A 393 7.64 11.45 -20.64
C GLY A 393 8.52 10.20 -20.49
N ARG A 394 8.89 9.59 -21.62
CA ARG A 394 9.67 8.33 -21.66
C ARG A 394 11.15 8.53 -21.98
N ASN A 395 11.53 9.68 -22.53
CA ASN A 395 12.91 9.95 -22.92
C ASN A 395 13.61 10.60 -21.73
N MET A 396 14.49 9.86 -21.08
CA MET A 396 15.25 10.35 -19.92
C MET A 396 16.66 10.77 -20.37
N PRO A 397 17.22 11.88 -19.86
CA PRO A 397 18.53 12.38 -20.30
C PRO A 397 19.72 11.59 -19.73
N ALA A 398 19.49 10.72 -18.75
CA ALA A 398 20.46 9.77 -18.21
C ALA A 398 19.88 8.36 -18.26
N TYR A 399 20.74 7.34 -18.34
CA TYR A 399 20.27 5.96 -18.23
C TYR A 399 20.22 5.48 -16.77
N ALA A 400 21.14 5.90 -15.90
CA ALA A 400 21.23 5.36 -14.53
C ALA A 400 20.69 6.33 -13.48
N LEU A 401 21.28 7.51 -13.33
CA LEU A 401 20.99 8.44 -12.23
C LEU A 401 20.47 9.76 -12.77
N TYR A 402 19.33 10.22 -12.28
CA TYR A 402 18.87 11.60 -12.46
C TYR A 402 18.50 12.20 -11.11
N PHE A 403 19.33 13.12 -10.62
CA PHE A 403 19.14 13.80 -9.33
C PHE A 403 18.94 15.29 -9.58
N ARG A 404 17.86 15.83 -9.00
CA ARG A 404 17.56 17.26 -9.05
C ARG A 404 17.08 17.77 -7.71
N HIS A 405 17.60 18.91 -7.26
CA HIS A 405 17.28 19.52 -5.96
C HIS A 405 17.47 18.51 -4.82
N VAL A 406 18.71 18.18 -4.53
CA VAL A 406 19.07 17.17 -3.51
C VAL A 406 20.16 17.74 -2.60
N ASP A 407 19.97 17.61 -1.29
CA ASP A 407 20.93 18.03 -0.27
C ASP A 407 21.27 16.87 0.66
N GLY A 408 22.50 16.36 0.59
CA GLY A 408 22.92 15.24 1.42
C GLY A 408 22.48 13.91 0.83
N ILE A 409 23.19 13.43 -0.19
CA ILE A 409 23.01 12.09 -0.74
C ILE A 409 24.29 11.28 -0.59
N SER A 410 24.17 10.07 -0.03
CA SER A 410 25.30 9.16 0.14
C SER A 410 25.17 7.97 -0.79
N LEU A 411 26.21 7.73 -1.60
CA LEU A 411 26.30 6.57 -2.50
C LEU A 411 27.42 5.64 -2.04
N ARG A 412 27.06 4.44 -1.59
CA ARG A 412 28.01 3.40 -1.20
C ARG A 412 27.71 2.13 -1.99
N ASN A 413 28.70 1.59 -2.70
CA ASN A 413 28.56 0.36 -3.49
C ASN A 413 27.36 0.42 -4.46
N VAL A 414 27.30 1.46 -5.29
CA VAL A 414 26.19 1.67 -6.25
C VAL A 414 26.67 1.32 -7.65
N HIS A 415 26.17 0.22 -8.20
CA HIS A 415 26.59 -0.32 -9.48
C HIS A 415 25.45 -0.31 -10.49
N THR A 416 25.72 0.22 -11.67
CA THR A 416 24.77 0.19 -12.79
C THR A 416 25.45 -0.32 -14.05
N ASN A 417 24.74 -1.10 -14.85
CA ASN A 417 25.20 -1.54 -16.15
C ASN A 417 24.05 -1.51 -17.16
N VAL A 418 24.39 -1.60 -18.45
CA VAL A 418 23.41 -1.66 -19.54
C VAL A 418 23.66 -2.89 -20.40
N THR A 419 22.60 -3.52 -20.89
CA THR A 419 22.69 -4.68 -21.80
C THR A 419 22.78 -4.27 -23.27
N LEU A 420 22.19 -3.12 -23.64
CA LEU A 420 22.34 -2.50 -24.95
C LEU A 420 23.19 -1.23 -24.87
N PRO A 421 23.96 -0.89 -25.92
CA PRO A 421 24.66 0.38 -25.99
C PRO A 421 23.73 1.57 -25.70
N ASP A 422 24.11 2.41 -24.77
CA ASP A 422 23.38 3.62 -24.39
C ASP A 422 24.30 4.82 -24.56
N THR A 423 23.85 5.81 -25.32
CA THR A 423 24.63 7.03 -25.59
C THR A 423 24.37 8.14 -24.58
N ARG A 424 23.39 7.95 -23.68
CA ARG A 424 23.14 8.87 -22.58
C ARG A 424 24.26 8.76 -21.54
N PRO A 425 24.57 9.84 -20.81
CA PRO A 425 25.43 9.73 -19.64
C PRO A 425 24.81 8.81 -18.58
N ALA A 426 25.66 8.26 -17.72
CA ALA A 426 25.22 7.46 -16.58
C ALA A 426 24.48 8.31 -15.56
N GLY A 427 24.93 9.54 -15.32
CA GLY A 427 24.32 10.44 -14.35
C GLY A 427 24.05 11.83 -14.90
N VAL A 428 22.91 12.41 -14.51
CA VAL A 428 22.59 13.85 -14.66
C VAL A 428 22.26 14.44 -13.29
N PHE A 429 23.04 15.44 -12.85
CA PHE A 429 22.89 16.10 -11.55
C PHE A 429 22.63 17.60 -11.69
N ILE A 430 21.57 18.10 -11.05
CA ILE A 430 21.13 19.49 -11.12
C ILE A 430 20.80 19.98 -9.72
N ASP A 431 21.53 20.97 -9.21
CA ASP A 431 21.30 21.49 -7.84
C ASP A 431 21.40 20.38 -6.79
N VAL A 432 22.52 19.65 -6.84
CA VAL A 432 22.88 18.61 -5.87
C VAL A 432 24.03 19.14 -5.02
N VAL A 433 23.84 19.12 -3.70
CA VAL A 433 24.80 19.56 -2.68
C VAL A 433 25.04 18.46 -1.65
N ASN A 434 26.19 18.50 -0.98
CA ASN A 434 26.57 17.54 0.08
C ASN A 434 26.49 16.05 -0.35
N MET A 435 26.87 15.77 -1.59
CA MET A 435 26.97 14.40 -2.09
C MET A 435 28.29 13.76 -1.66
N THR A 436 28.24 12.62 -0.95
CA THR A 436 29.47 11.91 -0.55
C THR A 436 30.12 11.20 -1.75
N PRO A 437 31.46 11.02 -1.76
CA PRO A 437 32.17 10.42 -2.88
C PRO A 437 31.60 9.05 -3.19
N ALA A 438 31.21 8.86 -4.45
CA ALA A 438 30.56 7.66 -4.89
C ALA A 438 31.58 6.54 -5.16
N ASP A 439 31.37 5.36 -4.57
CA ASP A 439 31.74 4.10 -5.22
C ASP A 439 30.72 3.79 -6.32
N PHE A 440 30.52 4.74 -7.25
CA PHE A 440 29.64 4.59 -8.41
C PHE A 440 30.46 4.21 -9.64
N SER A 441 30.23 3.01 -10.17
CA SER A 441 30.78 2.61 -11.45
C SER A 441 29.76 2.85 -12.56
N GLY A 442 29.91 3.96 -13.30
CA GLY A 442 29.10 4.28 -14.48
C GLY A 442 29.86 5.14 -15.48
N ALA A 443 29.57 5.01 -16.78
CA ALA A 443 30.47 5.41 -17.87
C ALA A 443 30.59 6.93 -18.14
N SER A 444 29.95 7.81 -17.37
CA SER A 444 30.16 9.29 -17.32
C SER A 444 29.04 9.98 -16.54
N VAL A 445 29.34 11.10 -15.88
CA VAL A 445 28.35 11.94 -15.17
C VAL A 445 28.42 13.36 -15.70
N VAL A 446 27.27 14.00 -15.93
CA VAL A 446 27.14 15.38 -16.44
C VAL A 446 26.26 16.20 -15.48
N GLY A 447 26.66 17.42 -15.10
CA GLY A 447 25.83 18.24 -14.22
C GLY A 447 26.58 19.37 -13.53
N LYS A 448 25.81 20.31 -12.94
CA LYS A 448 26.35 21.33 -12.03
C LYS A 448 26.12 20.83 -10.60
N MET A 449 27.16 20.32 -9.97
CA MET A 449 27.19 20.23 -8.51
C MET A 449 27.38 21.66 -7.98
N ALA A 450 26.54 22.08 -7.05
CA ALA A 450 26.79 23.34 -6.35
C ALA A 450 27.94 23.10 -5.35
N PRO A 451 28.80 24.12 -5.14
CA PRO A 451 30.01 24.00 -4.32
C PRO A 451 29.73 23.62 -2.86
#